data_AF-A0A4V2UIL3-F1
#
_entry.id   AF-A0A4V2UIL3-F1
#
_cell.length_a   1.000
_cell.length_b   1.000
_cell.length_c   1.000
_cell.angle_alpha   90.00
_cell.angle_beta   90.00
_cell.angle_gamma   90.00
#
_symmetry.space_group_name_H-M   'P 1'
#
loop_
_entity.id
_entity.type
_entity.pdbx_description
1 polymer ?
#
loop_
_entity_poly.entity_id
_entity_poly.type
_entity_poly.pdbx_seq_one_letter_code
_entity_poly.pdbx_strand_id
1 'polypeptide(L)'
;MKFLCDHHRSILMACTKQAKTSWHKTLQLAQFYAVNDDLGRAVLYGGNALEIAEIVLSNQPVYENASRYVETAVEFAGALVRYDSSCNLLAVYNEVYFRLMSVSAVNNVEAAMQPLKDILLRSTTNQPLS
;
A
#
# COMPACT_ATOMS: atom_id res chain seq x y z
N MET A 1 6.39 0.13 -7.06
CA MET A 1 5.83 -1.12 -7.66
C MET A 1 4.97 -0.83 -8.90
N LYS A 2 4.74 -1.80 -9.80
CA LYS A 2 3.92 -1.61 -11.04
C LYS A 2 2.71 -2.56 -11.10
N PHE A 3 1.57 -2.12 -10.61
CA PHE A 3 0.26 -2.78 -10.67
C PHE A 3 -0.65 -2.20 -11.76
N LEU A 4 -0.57 -0.88 -11.99
CA LEU A 4 -1.30 -0.20 -13.04
C LEU A 4 -0.67 -0.44 -14.41
N CYS A 5 -1.51 -0.51 -15.45
CA CYS A 5 -1.01 -0.43 -16.83
C CYS A 5 -0.47 0.97 -17.13
N ASP A 6 0.44 1.06 -18.10
CA ASP A 6 1.12 2.32 -18.44
C ASP A 6 0.15 3.44 -18.83
N HIS A 7 -0.94 3.09 -19.52
CA HIS A 7 -1.98 4.04 -19.88
C HIS A 7 -2.64 4.68 -18.64
N HIS A 8 -3.13 3.87 -17.69
CA HIS A 8 -3.74 4.40 -16.45
C HIS A 8 -2.72 5.16 -15.60
N ARG A 9 -1.48 4.66 -15.50
CA ARG A 9 -0.41 5.38 -14.80
C ARG A 9 -0.20 6.78 -15.37
N SER A 10 -0.12 6.92 -16.69
CA SER A 10 0.09 8.22 -17.36
C SER A 10 -1.02 9.23 -17.05
N ILE A 11 -2.29 8.78 -17.07
CA ILE A 11 -3.45 9.63 -16.75
C ILE A 11 -3.37 10.13 -15.31
N LEU A 12 -3.07 9.25 -14.36
CA LEU A 12 -3.04 9.61 -12.94
C LEU A 12 -1.85 10.50 -12.59
N MET A 13 -0.70 10.29 -13.23
CA MET A 13 0.45 11.19 -13.06
C MET A 13 0.17 12.60 -13.55
N ALA A 14 -0.65 12.78 -14.59
CA ALA A 14 -0.99 14.08 -15.16
C ALA A 14 -1.93 14.92 -14.27
N CYS A 15 -2.69 14.31 -13.36
CA CYS A 15 -3.68 15.01 -12.55
C CYS A 15 -3.78 14.46 -11.12
N THR A 16 -3.12 15.13 -10.17
CA THR A 16 -3.12 14.72 -8.75
C THR A 16 -4.51 14.65 -8.13
N LYS A 17 -5.45 15.53 -8.54
CA LYS A 17 -6.85 15.47 -8.07
C LYS A 17 -7.52 14.16 -8.51
N GLN A 18 -7.35 13.81 -9.78
CA GLN A 18 -7.88 12.55 -10.32
C GLN A 18 -7.21 11.35 -9.65
N ALA A 19 -5.88 11.39 -9.43
CA ALA A 19 -5.17 10.36 -8.69
C ALA A 19 -5.73 10.15 -7.28
N LYS A 20 -5.98 11.22 -6.51
CA LYS A 20 -6.61 11.11 -5.17
C LYS A 20 -8.00 10.49 -5.24
N THR A 21 -8.84 10.89 -6.20
CA THR A 21 -10.17 10.29 -6.39
C THR A 21 -10.09 8.82 -6.76
N SER A 22 -9.20 8.45 -7.67
CA SER A 22 -8.98 7.06 -8.10
C SER A 22 -8.44 6.21 -6.96
N TRP A 23 -7.50 6.74 -6.17
CA TRP A 23 -6.98 6.08 -4.96
C TRP A 23 -8.12 5.71 -4.02
N HIS A 24 -8.96 6.68 -3.66
CA HIS A 24 -10.04 6.46 -2.69
C HIS A 24 -11.01 5.36 -3.16
N LYS A 25 -11.44 5.41 -4.42
CA LYS A 25 -12.33 4.38 -5.01
C LYS A 25 -11.67 3.00 -5.03
N THR A 26 -10.38 2.95 -5.37
CA THR A 26 -9.63 1.69 -5.49
C THR A 26 -9.42 1.06 -4.11
N LEU A 27 -9.10 1.87 -3.08
CA LEU A 27 -8.97 1.41 -1.71
C LEU A 27 -10.30 0.90 -1.16
N GLN A 28 -11.42 1.58 -1.44
CA GLN A 28 -12.76 1.11 -1.06
C GLN A 28 -13.10 -0.24 -1.69
N LEU A 29 -12.72 -0.47 -2.95
CA LEU A 29 -12.88 -1.78 -3.59
C LEU A 29 -12.02 -2.85 -2.92
N ALA A 30 -10.76 -2.55 -2.60
CA ALA A 30 -9.88 -3.46 -1.88
C ALA A 30 -10.49 -3.89 -0.54
N GLN A 31 -10.96 -2.92 0.25
CA GLN A 31 -11.63 -3.16 1.54
C GLN A 31 -12.94 -3.95 1.37
N PHE A 32 -13.75 -3.61 0.37
CA PHE A 32 -14.98 -4.34 0.06
C PHE A 32 -14.70 -5.81 -0.21
N TYR A 33 -13.74 -6.12 -1.09
CA TYR A 33 -13.39 -7.51 -1.39
C TYR A 33 -12.76 -8.24 -0.21
N ALA A 34 -11.95 -7.54 0.61
CA ALA A 34 -11.39 -8.11 1.82
C ALA A 34 -12.48 -8.51 2.83
N VAL A 35 -13.52 -7.70 3.01
CA VAL A 35 -14.65 -8.01 3.90
C VAL A 35 -15.50 -9.17 3.37
N ASN A 36 -15.62 -9.30 2.05
CA ASN A 36 -16.35 -10.39 1.39
C ASN A 36 -15.51 -11.65 1.14
N ASP A 37 -14.31 -11.73 1.73
CA ASP A 37 -13.36 -12.84 1.62
C ASP A 37 -12.90 -13.19 0.18
N ASP A 38 -13.10 -12.26 -0.77
CA ASP A 38 -12.50 -12.33 -2.10
C ASP A 38 -11.08 -11.76 -2.04
N LEU A 39 -10.19 -12.54 -1.42
CA LEU A 39 -8.82 -12.12 -1.11
C LEU A 39 -7.98 -11.86 -2.37
N GLY A 40 -8.23 -12.59 -3.45
CA GLY A 40 -7.54 -12.36 -4.73
C GLY A 40 -7.84 -10.96 -5.29
N ARG A 41 -9.11 -10.54 -5.27
CA ARG A 41 -9.46 -9.16 -5.67
C ARG A 41 -9.00 -8.14 -4.64
N ALA A 42 -9.05 -8.45 -3.34
CA ALA A 42 -8.55 -7.56 -2.30
C ALA A 42 -7.06 -7.23 -2.52
N VAL A 43 -6.23 -8.24 -2.81
CA VAL A 43 -4.81 -8.09 -3.14
C VAL A 43 -4.64 -7.29 -4.44
N LEU A 44 -5.39 -7.59 -5.49
CA LEU A 44 -5.32 -6.86 -6.77
C LEU A 44 -5.62 -5.36 -6.60
N TYR A 45 -6.74 -5.03 -5.96
CA TYR A 45 -7.14 -3.65 -5.74
C TYR A 45 -6.25 -2.96 -4.70
N GLY A 46 -5.75 -3.69 -3.69
CA GLY A 46 -4.80 -3.17 -2.70
C GLY A 46 -3.48 -2.73 -3.34
N GLY A 47 -2.90 -3.57 -4.22
CA GLY A 47 -1.71 -3.22 -4.99
C GLY A 47 -1.93 -2.00 -5.89
N ASN A 48 -3.05 -1.96 -6.60
CA ASN A 48 -3.43 -0.79 -7.41
C ASN A 48 -3.56 0.48 -6.55
N ALA A 49 -4.25 0.40 -5.41
CA ALA A 49 -4.42 1.54 -4.51
C ALA A 49 -3.06 2.04 -3.99
N LEU A 50 -2.16 1.12 -3.65
CA LEU A 50 -0.83 1.44 -3.15
C LEU A 50 0.00 2.20 -4.19
N GLU A 51 -0.01 1.77 -5.45
CA GLU A 51 0.66 2.50 -6.51
C GLU A 51 0.04 3.87 -6.77
N ILE A 52 -1.29 4.00 -6.73
CA ILE A 52 -1.92 5.31 -6.90
C ILE A 52 -1.52 6.24 -5.74
N ALA A 53 -1.47 5.74 -4.50
CA ALA A 53 -1.00 6.50 -3.36
C ALA A 53 0.47 6.93 -3.53
N GLU A 54 1.32 6.07 -4.10
CA GLU A 54 2.71 6.40 -4.46
C GLU A 54 2.77 7.53 -5.50
N ILE A 55 1.92 7.50 -6.54
CA ILE A 55 1.83 8.57 -7.55
C ILE A 55 1.42 9.89 -6.89
N VAL A 56 0.43 9.86 -6.01
CA VAL A 56 -0.03 11.05 -5.26
C VAL A 56 1.10 11.62 -4.39
N LEU A 57 1.82 10.77 -3.68
CA LEU A 57 2.95 11.15 -2.84
C LEU A 57 4.11 11.74 -3.68
N SER A 58 4.39 11.14 -4.83
CA SER A 58 5.44 11.60 -5.76
C SER A 58 5.14 12.99 -6.31
N ASN A 59 3.88 13.25 -6.66
CA ASN A 59 3.46 14.55 -7.17
C ASN A 59 3.36 15.62 -6.07
N GLN A 60 3.10 15.22 -4.83
CA GLN A 60 2.90 16.11 -3.69
C GLN A 60 3.49 15.47 -2.42
N PRO A 61 4.79 15.65 -2.14
CA PRO A 61 5.48 15.02 -1.01
C PRO A 61 5.18 15.75 0.31
N VAL A 62 3.94 15.65 0.77
CA VAL A 62 3.47 16.20 2.05
C VAL A 62 3.05 15.10 3.00
N TYR A 63 3.05 15.40 4.30
CA TYR A 63 2.76 14.45 5.37
C TYR A 63 1.44 13.70 5.14
N GLU A 64 0.37 14.37 4.71
CA GLU A 64 -0.94 13.75 4.48
C GLU A 64 -0.90 12.69 3.38
N ASN A 65 -0.08 12.90 2.35
CA ASN A 65 0.08 11.92 1.27
C ASN A 65 1.02 10.78 1.67
N ALA A 66 1.96 11.03 2.59
CA ALA A 66 2.79 9.98 3.17
C ALA A 66 1.97 9.08 4.11
N SER A 67 1.14 9.65 4.99
CA SER A 67 0.20 8.91 5.84
C SER A 67 -0.71 8.03 5.00
N ARG A 68 -1.29 8.59 3.94
CA ARG A 68 -2.10 7.87 2.97
C ARG A 68 -1.39 6.66 2.36
N TYR A 69 -0.13 6.83 1.96
CA TYR A 69 0.67 5.77 1.37
C TYR A 69 0.93 4.64 2.37
N VAL A 70 1.27 4.97 3.61
CA VAL A 70 1.44 3.99 4.70
C VAL A 70 0.15 3.27 5.03
N GLU A 71 -0.96 4.00 5.23
CA GLU A 71 -2.28 3.42 5.51
C GLU A 71 -2.70 2.43 4.41
N THR A 72 -2.45 2.79 3.15
CA THR A 72 -2.73 1.90 2.02
C THR A 72 -1.84 0.66 2.04
N ALA A 73 -0.57 0.80 2.42
CA ALA A 73 0.34 -0.33 2.56
C ALA A 73 -0.09 -1.28 3.69
N VAL A 74 -0.59 -0.74 4.81
CA VAL A 74 -1.12 -1.52 5.94
C VAL A 74 -2.34 -2.35 5.52
N GLU A 75 -3.28 -1.74 4.80
CA GLU A 75 -4.46 -2.44 4.27
C GLU A 75 -4.08 -3.55 3.29
N PHE A 76 -3.15 -3.24 2.36
CA PHE A 76 -2.65 -4.21 1.41
C PHE A 76 -1.91 -5.36 2.08
N ALA A 77 -1.07 -5.06 3.07
CA ALA A 77 -0.39 -6.05 3.89
C ALA A 77 -1.36 -6.97 4.64
N GLY A 78 -2.43 -6.42 5.21
CA GLY A 78 -3.49 -7.20 5.85
C GLY A 78 -4.15 -8.19 4.87
N ALA A 79 -4.42 -7.76 3.65
CA ALA A 79 -4.94 -8.63 2.59
C ALA A 79 -3.93 -9.72 2.19
N LEU A 80 -2.64 -9.38 2.05
CA LEU A 80 -1.58 -10.34 1.70
C LEU A 80 -1.40 -11.43 2.76
N VAL A 81 -1.47 -11.07 4.05
CA VAL A 81 -1.40 -12.05 5.15
C VAL A 81 -2.55 -13.05 5.07
N ARG A 82 -3.77 -12.56 4.83
CA ARG A 82 -4.95 -13.43 4.70
C ARG A 82 -4.91 -14.31 3.45
N TYR A 83 -4.33 -13.80 2.36
CA TYR A 83 -4.19 -14.52 1.08
C TYR A 83 -3.06 -15.57 1.07
N ASP A 84 -2.36 -15.78 2.18
CA ASP A 84 -1.21 -16.69 2.31
C ASP A 84 -0.03 -16.32 1.38
N SER A 85 0.20 -15.02 1.20
CA SER A 85 1.28 -14.50 0.34
C SER A 85 2.37 -13.80 1.17
N SER A 86 2.87 -14.52 2.18
CA SER A 86 3.86 -14.01 3.15
C SER A 86 5.16 -13.53 2.49
N CYS A 87 5.59 -14.16 1.39
CA CYS A 87 6.78 -13.76 0.63
C CYS A 87 6.69 -12.33 0.06
N ASN A 88 5.48 -11.82 -0.17
CA ASN A 88 5.27 -10.48 -0.72
C ASN A 88 5.27 -9.37 0.34
N LEU A 89 5.12 -9.72 1.63
CA LEU A 89 4.98 -8.72 2.69
C LEU A 89 6.29 -7.99 3.01
N LEU A 90 7.42 -8.70 3.04
CA LEU A 90 8.74 -8.09 3.23
C LEU A 90 9.10 -7.16 2.06
N ALA A 91 8.72 -7.53 0.83
CA ALA A 91 8.92 -6.69 -0.35
C ALA A 91 8.10 -5.39 -0.25
N VAL A 92 6.83 -5.46 0.18
CA VAL A 92 6.00 -4.28 0.44
C VAL A 92 6.62 -3.40 1.53
N TYR A 93 7.06 -4.00 2.64
CA TYR A 93 7.70 -3.25 3.73
C TYR A 93 8.91 -2.46 3.24
N ASN A 94 9.84 -3.14 2.54
CA ASN A 94 11.06 -2.51 2.04
C ASN A 94 10.77 -1.41 1.03
N GLU A 95 9.85 -1.64 0.08
CA GLU A 95 9.47 -0.63 -0.91
C GLU A 95 8.92 0.64 -0.22
N VAL A 96 7.99 0.48 0.71
CA VAL A 96 7.37 1.62 1.40
C VAL A 96 8.40 2.36 2.23
N TYR A 97 9.29 1.64 2.93
CA TYR A 97 10.39 2.22 3.70
C TYR A 97 11.30 3.09 2.82
N PHE A 98 11.83 2.52 1.73
CA PHE A 98 12.72 3.23 0.82
C PHE A 98 12.04 4.43 0.17
N ARG A 99 10.75 4.28 -0.18
CA ARG A 99 9.99 5.39 -0.76
C ARG A 99 9.83 6.53 0.24
N LEU A 100 9.45 6.26 1.49
CA LEU A 100 9.35 7.28 2.52
C LEU A 100 10.69 7.94 2.84
N MET A 101 11.78 7.16 2.89
CA MET A 101 13.13 7.72 3.05
C MET A 101 13.52 8.65 1.90
N SER A 102 13.02 8.40 0.68
CA SER A 102 13.31 9.21 -0.50
C SER A 102 12.51 10.51 -0.58
N VAL A 103 11.40 10.63 0.17
CA VAL A 103 10.56 11.83 0.17
C VAL A 103 10.65 12.50 1.54
N SER A 104 11.08 13.76 1.58
CA SER A 104 11.21 14.53 2.84
C SER A 104 9.86 14.95 3.45
N ALA A 105 8.84 14.09 3.34
CA ALA A 105 7.46 14.31 3.76
C ALA A 105 7.17 13.87 5.21
N VAL A 106 8.07 13.08 5.81
CA VAL A 106 7.90 12.51 7.15
C VAL A 106 9.16 12.74 7.98
N ASN A 107 9.00 13.29 9.19
CA ASN A 107 10.13 13.59 10.10
C ASN A 107 10.70 12.35 10.79
N ASN A 108 9.88 11.31 10.97
CA ASN A 108 10.27 10.05 11.60
C ASN A 108 9.68 8.86 10.82
N VAL A 109 10.44 8.36 9.84
CA VAL A 109 10.02 7.24 8.98
C VAL A 109 9.81 5.96 9.77
N GLU A 110 10.66 5.68 10.77
CA GLU A 110 10.54 4.49 11.63
C GLU A 110 9.19 4.47 12.38
N ALA A 111 8.80 5.60 12.96
CA ALA A 111 7.51 5.71 13.66
C ALA A 111 6.33 5.55 12.70
N ALA A 112 6.42 6.14 11.50
CA ALA A 112 5.37 6.00 10.49
C ALA A 112 5.23 4.56 9.99
N MET A 113 6.34 3.81 9.90
CA MET A 113 6.36 2.41 9.43
C MET A 113 5.93 1.39 10.48
N GLN A 114 5.78 1.79 11.75
CA GLN A 114 5.49 0.88 12.86
C GLN A 114 4.25 -0.01 12.62
N PRO A 115 3.10 0.50 12.11
CA PRO A 115 1.93 -0.36 11.86
C PRO A 115 2.21 -1.46 10.83
N LEU A 116 3.02 -1.18 9.80
CA LEU A 116 3.38 -2.16 8.79
C LEU A 116 4.39 -3.19 9.33
N LYS A 117 5.32 -2.72 10.18
CA LYS A 117 6.27 -3.58 10.90
C LYS A 117 5.56 -4.58 11.82
N ASP A 118 4.52 -4.14 12.52
CA ASP A 118 3.73 -5.00 13.40
C ASP A 118 3.04 -6.13 12.63
N ILE A 119 2.51 -5.84 11.43
CA ILE A 119 1.90 -6.87 10.57
C ILE A 119 2.96 -7.87 10.10
N LEU A 120 4.11 -7.38 9.65
CA LEU A 120 5.24 -8.23 9.22
C LEU A 120 5.66 -9.19 10.33
N LEU A 121 5.87 -8.70 11.56
CA LEU A 121 6.28 -9.53 12.68
C LEU A 121 5.22 -10.59 13.03
N ARG A 122 3.94 -10.21 13.10
CA ARG A 122 2.84 -11.16 13.38
C ARG A 122 2.71 -12.27 12.32
N SER A 123 2.99 -11.94 11.06
CA SER A 123 2.93 -12.94 9.98
C SER A 123 4.05 -13.99 10.10
N THR A 124 5.20 -13.62 10.65
CA THR A 124 6.34 -14.55 10.83
C THR A 124 6.19 -15.45 12.05
N THR A 125 5.45 -15.03 13.07
CA THR A 125 5.27 -15.80 14.32
C THR A 125 4.18 -16.87 14.24
N ASN A 126 3.32 -16.84 13.21
CA ASN A 126 2.22 -17.79 13.01
C ASN A 126 2.60 -19.02 12.18
N GLN A 127 3.89 -19.39 12.12
CA GLN A 127 4.26 -20.70 11.56
C GLN A 127 3.75 -21.81 12.50
N PRO A 128 2.98 -22.79 12.00
CA PRO A 128 2.64 -23.96 12.81
C PRO A 128 3.94 -24.67 13.20
N LEU A 129 4.09 -24.96 14.50
CA LEU A 129 5.13 -25.86 15.00
C LEU A 129 4.94 -27.20 14.28
N SER A 130 5.87 -27.53 13.39
CA SER A 130 6.02 -28.84 12.75
C SER A 130 6.37 -29.91 13.77
#